data_AF-A0A4Y2B827-F1
#
_entry.id   AF-A0A4Y2B827-F1
#
_cell.length_a   1.000
_cell.length_b   1.000
_cell.length_c   1.000
_cell.angle_alpha   90.00
_cell.angle_beta   90.00
_cell.angle_gamma   90.00
#
_symmetry.space_group_name_H-M   'P 1'
#
loop_
_entity.id
_entity.type
_entity.pdbx_description
1 polymer ?
#
loop_
_entity_poly.entity_id
_entity_poly.type
_entity_poly.pdbx_seq_one_letter_code
_entity_poly.pdbx_strand_id
1 'polypeptide(L)' 'ELRCDCRLSWILGKRLPEMTRAACAQPPELKGKFITLLSSKDLWC' A
#
# COMPACT_ATOMS: atom_id res chain seq x y z
N GLU A 1 -2.56 5.07 11.43
CA GLU A 1 -2.67 5.49 10.01
C GLU A 1 -1.66 4.70 9.18
N LEU A 2 -2.03 4.23 7.99
CA LEU A 2 -1.15 3.40 7.16
C LEU A 2 -0.35 4.28 6.18
N ARG A 3 0.98 4.23 6.24
CA ARG A 3 1.86 4.94 5.31
C ARG A 3 2.37 4.00 4.22
N CYS A 4 1.99 4.29 2.99
CA CYS A 4 2.35 3.54 1.80
C CYS A 4 3.56 4.19 1.12
N ASP A 5 4.72 3.97 1.71
CA ASP A 5 6.01 4.42 1.19
C ASP A 5 6.93 3.24 0.87
N CYS A 6 8.19 3.52 0.52
CA CYS A 6 9.17 2.49 0.15
C CYS A 6 9.34 1.37 1.20
N ARG A 7 9.00 1.62 2.48
CA ARG A 7 9.06 0.62 3.57
C ARG A 7 7.91 -0.38 3.53
N LEU A 8 6.86 -0.13 2.74
CA LEU A 8 5.75 -1.05 2.53
C LEU A 8 6.02 -2.04 1.38
N SER A 9 7.18 -1.94 0.71
CA SER A 9 7.54 -2.78 -0.45
C SER A 9 7.53 -4.28 -0.16
N TRP A 10 7.79 -4.70 1.08
CA TRP A 10 7.80 -6.12 1.48
C TRP A 10 6.43 -6.80 1.33
N ILE A 11 5.34 -6.03 1.35
CA ILE A 11 3.98 -6.57 1.27
C ILE A 11 3.53 -6.77 -0.16
N LEU A 12 4.19 -6.12 -1.12
CA LEU A 12 3.88 -6.27 -2.54
C LEU A 12 4.17 -7.71 -2.98
N GLY A 13 3.18 -8.36 -3.58
CA GLY A 13 3.27 -9.75 -4.03
C GLY A 13 3.12 -10.81 -2.93
N LYS A 14 2.89 -10.42 -1.67
CA LYS A 14 2.43 -11.37 -0.65
C LYS A 14 0.97 -11.72 -0.89
N ARG A 15 0.62 -12.99 -0.64
CA ARG A 15 -0.77 -13.44 -0.69
C ARG A 15 -1.51 -12.86 0.52
N LEU A 16 -2.17 -11.73 0.31
CA LEU A 16 -3.03 -11.12 1.31
C LEU A 16 -4.37 -11.89 1.38
N PRO A 17 -4.97 -12.06 2.58
CA PRO A 17 -6.33 -12.56 2.69
C PRO A 17 -7.29 -11.74 1.82
N GLU A 18 -8.27 -12.37 1.16
CA GLU A 18 -9.25 -11.68 0.30
C GLU A 18 -10.01 -10.56 1.02
N MET A 19 -10.14 -10.65 2.36
CA MET A 19 -10.78 -9.62 3.18
C MET A 19 -9.86 -8.45 3.57
N THR A 20 -8.63 -8.37 3.05
CA THR A 20 -7.71 -7.29 3.39
C THR A 20 -8.17 -5.97 2.75
N ARG A 21 -8.93 -5.18 3.50
CA ARG A 21 -9.37 -3.82 3.10
C ARG A 21 -8.46 -2.72 3.63
N ALA A 22 -7.15 -2.96 3.57
CA ALA A 22 -6.18 -1.97 4.03
C ALA A 22 -5.99 -0.89 2.95
N ALA A 23 -6.32 0.35 3.28
CA ALA A 23 -6.14 1.51 2.44
C ALA A 23 -5.06 2.44 3.02
N CYS A 24 -4.30 3.09 2.15
CA CYS A 24 -3.29 4.06 2.52
C CYS A 24 -3.94 5.29 3.16
N ALA A 25 -3.38 5.75 4.28
CA ALA A 25 -3.68 7.06 4.84
C ALA A 25 -2.69 8.11 4.36
N GLN A 26 -1.47 7.69 4.02
CA GLN A 26 -0.37 8.53 3.54
C GLN A 26 0.44 7.79 2.46
N PRO A 27 1.18 8.51 1.59
CA PRO A 27 1.16 9.97 1.43
C PRO A 27 -0.16 10.48 0.79
N PRO A 28 -0.42 11.80 0.74
CA PRO A 28 -1.69 12.35 0.25
C PRO A 28 -2.10 11.85 -1.14
N GLU A 29 -1.12 11.60 -2.00
CA GLU A 29 -1.28 11.12 -3.38
C GLU A 29 -1.80 9.67 -3.44
N LEU A 30 -1.53 8.88 -2.40
CA LEU A 30 -2.01 7.50 -2.30
C LEU A 30 -3.16 7.35 -1.31
N LYS A 31 -3.62 8.42 -0.65
CA LYS A 31 -4.67 8.36 0.37
C LYS A 31 -5.95 7.75 -0.20
N GLY A 32 -6.46 6.71 0.46
CA GLY A 32 -7.64 5.94 0.05
C GLY A 32 -7.35 4.81 -0.96
N LYS A 33 -6.14 4.71 -1.51
CA LYS A 33 -5.75 3.62 -2.41
C LYS A 33 -5.51 2.33 -1.60
N PHE A 34 -6.03 1.21 -2.08
CA PHE A 34 -5.84 -0.09 -1.41
C PHE A 34 -4.43 -0.63 -1.64
N ILE A 35 -3.83 -1.23 -0.60
CA ILE A 35 -2.48 -1.84 -0.70
C ILE A 35 -2.41 -2.87 -1.83
N THR A 36 -3.49 -3.63 -2.03
CA THR A 36 -3.60 -4.66 -3.07
C THR A 36 -3.52 -4.10 -4.50
N LEU A 37 -3.74 -2.79 -4.67
CA LEU A 37 -3.68 -2.09 -5.95
C LEU A 37 -2.37 -1.31 -6.15
N LEU A 38 -1.44 -1.38 -5.19
CA LEU A 38 -0.15 -0.71 -5.30
C LEU A 38 0.85 -1.58 -6.05
N SER A 39 1.71 -0.91 -6.81
CA SER A 39 2.91 -1.48 -7.40
C SER A 39 4.16 -0.95 -6.71
N SER A 40 5.31 -1.57 -6.99
CA SER A 40 6.61 -1.12 -6.47
C SER A 40 6.99 0.29 -6.95
N LYS A 41 6.38 0.78 -8.03
CA LYS A 41 6.58 2.15 -8.53
C LYS A 41 5.73 3.18 -7.77
N ASP A 42 4.62 2.76 -7.15
CA ASP A 42 3.80 3.63 -6.33
C ASP A 42 4.46 3.91 -4.97
N LEU A 43 5.31 2.99 -4.48
CA LEU A 43 5.96 3.10 -3.19
C LEU A 43 7.31 3.81 -3.30
N TRP A 44 7.40 5.03 -2.78
CA TRP A 44 8.60 5.85 -2.83
C TRP A 44 8.94 6.47 -1.47
N CYS A 45 10.19 6.91 -1.35
CA CYS A 45 10.78 7.72 -0.30
C CYS A 45 11.66 8.76 -1.03
#